data_AF-A0DL72-F1
#
_entry.id   AF-A0DL72-F1
#
_cell.length_a   1.000
_cell.length_b   1.000
_cell.length_c   1.000
_cell.angle_alpha   90.00
_cell.angle_beta   90.00
_cell.angle_gamma   90.00
#
_symmetry.space_group_name_H-M   'P 1'
#
loop_
_entity.id
_entity.type
_entity.pdbx_description
1 polymer ?
#
loop_
_entity_poly.entity_id
_entity_poly.type
_entity_poly.pdbx_seq_one_letter_code
_entity_poly.pdbx_strand_id
1 'polypeptide(L)'
;MKQYIEVGYALSNRVKCQNCLQNIVKDDIRIGHVLTRPPGFGFDKKIWYHLLCLTSIKGDRNQDLDIVNIHSLKEGDQQKVRQKVDQIKKSSYQKKDQKEVKYLSKQEHFQNYVKIQKDLHFNQKLRQQAMFFQKMDQTDEQW
;
A
#
# COMPACT_ATOMS: atom_id res chain seq x y z
N MET A 1 21.25 -6.56 -5.94
CA MET A 1 21.01 -5.13 -6.20
C MET A 1 20.68 -4.46 -4.89
N LYS A 2 21.45 -3.45 -4.48
CA LYS A 2 21.25 -2.73 -3.20
C LYS A 2 20.55 -1.40 -3.50
N GLN A 3 19.55 -1.06 -2.70
CA GLN A 3 18.85 0.23 -2.82
C GLN A 3 19.02 1.02 -1.53
N TYR A 4 19.18 2.33 -1.65
CA TYR A 4 19.23 3.25 -0.51
C TYR A 4 18.82 4.66 -0.95
N ILE A 5 18.46 5.49 0.03
CA ILE A 5 18.15 6.89 -0.16
C ILE A 5 19.39 7.72 0.18
N GLU A 6 19.92 8.47 -0.78
CA GLU A 6 21.03 9.39 -0.59
C GLU A 6 20.49 10.81 -0.40
N VAL A 7 20.94 11.52 0.62
CA VAL A 7 20.53 12.91 0.88
C VAL A 7 21.75 13.82 0.83
N GLY A 8 21.56 15.04 0.32
CA GLY A 8 22.59 16.08 0.38
C GLY A 8 22.17 17.35 -0.34
N TYR A 9 23.08 18.32 -0.36
CA TYR A 9 22.91 19.53 -1.17
C TYR A 9 23.25 19.28 -2.64
N ALA A 10 22.54 19.97 -3.52
CA ALA A 10 22.81 19.91 -4.95
C ALA A 10 24.13 20.60 -5.30
N LEU A 11 25.11 19.84 -5.79
CA LEU A 11 26.40 20.40 -6.23
C LEU A 11 26.29 21.28 -7.49
N SER A 12 25.25 21.06 -8.31
CA SER A 12 25.00 21.81 -9.54
C SER A 12 23.52 21.79 -9.91
N ASN A 13 23.12 22.68 -10.82
CA ASN A 13 21.75 22.79 -11.33
C ASN A 13 21.45 21.93 -12.57
N ARG A 14 22.32 20.95 -12.87
CA ARG A 14 22.21 20.11 -14.08
C ARG A 14 21.29 18.91 -13.88
N VAL A 15 20.93 18.60 -12.64
CA VAL A 15 20.09 17.46 -12.30
C VAL A 15 18.63 17.87 -12.33
N LYS A 16 17.82 17.10 -13.05
CA LYS A 16 16.37 17.27 -13.14
C LYS A 16 15.67 16.37 -12.11
N CYS A 17 14.69 16.92 -11.41
CA CYS A 17 13.83 16.13 -10.54
C CYS A 17 12.92 15.23 -11.38
N GLN A 18 12.87 13.94 -11.04
CA GLN A 18 12.07 12.98 -11.80
C GLN A 18 10.54 13.17 -11.66
N ASN A 19 10.08 13.82 -10.58
CA ASN A 19 8.64 13.98 -10.33
C ASN A 19 8.05 15.23 -11.01
N CYS A 20 8.69 16.40 -10.84
CA CYS A 20 8.20 17.66 -11.41
C CYS A 20 8.91 18.05 -12.72
N LEU A 21 9.94 17.30 -13.13
CA LEU A 21 10.74 17.56 -14.33
C LEU A 21 11.45 18.92 -14.38
N GLN A 22 11.51 19.62 -13.24
CA GLN A 22 12.25 20.87 -13.06
C GLN A 22 13.67 20.61 -12.56
N ASN A 23 14.58 21.52 -12.87
CA ASN A 23 15.95 21.44 -12.41
C ASN A 23 16.02 21.67 -10.89
N ILE A 24 16.92 20.94 -10.23
CA ILE A 24 17.21 21.12 -8.81
C ILE A 24 18.26 22.23 -8.70
N VAL A 25 17.96 23.30 -7.97
CA VAL A 25 18.86 24.46 -7.84
C VAL A 25 20.12 24.05 -7.05
N LYS A 26 21.27 24.65 -7.38
CA LYS A 26 22.51 24.45 -6.62
C LYS A 26 22.30 24.84 -5.15
N ASP A 27 22.90 24.10 -4.24
CA ASP A 27 22.83 24.29 -2.79
C ASP A 27 21.43 24.02 -2.17
N ASP A 28 20.46 23.58 -2.97
CA ASP A 28 19.16 23.13 -2.47
C ASP A 28 19.20 21.65 -2.03
N ILE A 29 18.29 21.26 -1.12
CA ILE A 29 18.21 19.88 -0.60
C ILE A 29 17.62 18.97 -1.66
N ARG A 30 18.37 17.92 -2.00
CA ARG A 30 17.91 16.86 -2.88
C ARG A 30 17.94 15.50 -2.21
N ILE A 31 17.03 14.64 -2.64
CA ILE A 31 16.92 13.26 -2.19
C ILE A 31 17.05 12.37 -3.42
N GLY A 32 17.97 11.41 -3.35
CA GLY A 32 18.31 10.50 -4.43
C GLY A 32 17.90 9.07 -4.09
N HIS A 33 17.12 8.42 -4.95
CA HIS A 33 16.95 6.98 -4.90
C HIS A 33 18.09 6.32 -5.68
N VAL A 34 18.95 5.59 -4.97
CA VAL A 34 20.12 4.94 -5.54
C VAL A 34 19.88 3.44 -5.63
N LEU A 35 20.10 2.88 -6.82
CA LEU A 35 20.11 1.46 -7.09
C LEU A 35 21.51 1.06 -7.56
N THR A 36 22.23 0.38 -6.66
CA THR A 36 23.54 -0.18 -6.94
C THR A 36 23.40 -1.57 -7.54
N ARG A 37 24.04 -1.77 -8.69
CA ARG A 37 24.08 -3.06 -9.38
C ARG A 37 25.28 -3.89 -8.92
N PRO A 38 25.21 -5.23 -9.05
CA PRO A 38 26.34 -6.08 -8.76
C PRO A 38 27.57 -5.70 -9.61
N PRO A 39 28.80 -5.94 -9.12
CA PRO A 39 30.01 -5.78 -9.92
C PRO A 39 29.87 -6.53 -11.25
N GLY A 40 30.21 -5.87 -12.35
CA GLY A 40 30.11 -6.42 -13.71
C GLY A 40 28.73 -6.27 -14.39
N PHE A 41 27.70 -5.80 -13.70
CA PHE A 41 26.33 -5.66 -14.26
C PHE A 41 25.98 -4.23 -14.70
N GLY A 42 26.96 -3.45 -15.18
CA GLY A 42 26.77 -2.10 -15.71
C GLY A 42 26.68 -1.01 -14.64
N PHE A 43 26.25 0.19 -15.04
CA PHE A 43 26.25 1.38 -14.16
C PHE A 43 25.14 1.38 -13.11
N ASP A 44 25.42 2.03 -11.99
CA ASP A 44 24.45 2.35 -10.94
C ASP A 44 23.41 3.38 -11.42
N LYS A 45 22.17 3.19 -10.99
CA LYS A 45 21.07 4.11 -11.33
C LYS A 45 20.81 5.02 -10.14
N LYS A 46 20.93 6.33 -10.36
CA LYS A 46 20.57 7.37 -9.37
C LYS A 46 19.45 8.24 -9.93
N ILE A 47 18.35 8.34 -9.19
CA ILE A 47 17.22 9.20 -9.53
C ILE A 47 17.07 10.26 -8.45
N TRP A 48 17.10 11.53 -8.83
CA TRP A 48 17.05 12.65 -7.89
C TRP A 48 15.66 13.31 -7.85
N TYR A 49 15.34 13.83 -6.67
CA TYR A 49 14.08 14.51 -6.37
C TYR A 49 14.34 15.75 -5.52
N HIS A 50 13.50 16.78 -5.67
CA HIS A 50 13.38 17.81 -4.63
C HIS A 50 12.80 17.21 -3.36
N LEU A 51 13.13 17.79 -2.20
CA LEU A 51 12.60 17.39 -0.89
C LEU A 51 11.06 17.29 -0.89
N LEU A 52 10.37 18.29 -1.46
CA LEU A 52 8.91 18.34 -1.48
C LEU A 52 8.29 17.37 -2.50
N CYS A 53 9.01 17.09 -3.57
CA CYS A 53 8.58 16.23 -4.68
C CYS A 53 8.70 14.73 -4.36
N LEU A 54 9.28 14.37 -3.22
CA LEU A 54 9.36 13.00 -2.78
C LEU A 54 7.98 12.46 -2.41
N THR A 55 7.54 11.42 -3.11
CA THR A 55 6.22 10.78 -2.94
C THR A 55 6.31 9.39 -2.31
N SER A 56 7.43 8.70 -2.48
CA SER A 56 7.70 7.37 -1.93
C SER A 56 9.17 7.24 -1.58
N ILE A 57 9.45 6.49 -0.51
CA ILE A 57 10.80 6.15 -0.04
C ILE A 57 11.07 4.64 -0.09
N LYS A 58 10.15 3.88 -0.69
CA LYS A 58 10.22 2.43 -0.71
C LYS A 58 10.97 1.95 -1.93
N GLY A 59 11.75 0.88 -1.72
CA GLY A 59 12.41 0.17 -2.81
C GLY A 59 11.43 -0.63 -3.66
N ASP A 60 11.95 -1.29 -4.68
CA ASP A 60 11.16 -2.02 -5.68
C ASP A 60 10.33 -3.16 -5.04
N ARG A 61 10.80 -3.71 -3.92
CA ARG A 61 10.12 -4.78 -3.16
C ARG A 61 9.33 -4.23 -1.98
N ASN A 62 8.96 -2.95 -2.04
CA ASN A 62 8.18 -2.25 -1.01
C ASN A 62 8.86 -2.24 0.37
N GLN A 63 10.17 -2.45 0.41
CA GLN A 63 10.99 -2.41 1.62
C GLN A 63 11.35 -0.97 1.99
N ASP A 64 11.50 -0.72 3.28
CA ASP A 64 12.05 0.54 3.76
C ASP A 64 13.53 0.64 3.38
N LEU A 65 13.93 1.82 2.91
CA LEU A 65 15.29 2.08 2.47
C LEU A 65 16.05 2.89 3.51
N ASP A 66 17.31 2.54 3.68
CA ASP A 66 18.21 3.28 4.55
C ASP A 66 18.51 4.67 3.98
N ILE A 67 18.54 5.65 4.87
CA ILE A 67 18.89 7.03 4.51
C ILE A 67 20.37 7.24 4.81
N VAL A 68 21.13 7.52 3.76
CA VAL A 68 22.58 7.73 3.78
C VAL A 68 22.87 9.23 3.64
N ASN A 69 23.97 9.66 4.27
CA ASN A 69 24.53 11.00 4.16
C ASN A 69 23.68 12.14 4.77
N ILE A 70 22.71 11.81 5.63
CA ILE A 70 21.90 12.83 6.32
C ILE A 70 22.73 13.74 7.24
N HIS A 71 23.82 13.22 7.81
CA HIS A 71 24.72 13.96 8.70
C HIS A 71 25.47 15.10 8.01
N SER A 72 25.53 15.11 6.67
CA SER A 72 26.16 16.19 5.90
C SER A 72 25.31 17.46 5.82
N LEU A 73 24.03 17.38 6.19
CA LEU A 73 23.10 18.51 6.20
C LEU A 73 23.18 19.29 7.51
N LYS A 74 22.74 20.56 7.46
CA LYS A 74 22.51 21.38 8.66
C LYS A 74 21.40 20.78 9.51
N GLU A 75 21.50 20.90 10.83
CA GLU A 75 20.56 20.26 11.76
C GLU A 75 19.07 20.57 11.48
N GLY A 76 18.76 21.84 11.20
CA GLY A 76 17.40 22.24 10.82
C GLY A 76 16.90 21.57 9.54
N ASP A 77 17.78 21.35 8.57
CA ASP A 77 17.44 20.69 7.30
C ASP A 77 17.36 19.17 7.46
N GLN A 78 18.18 18.58 8.34
CA GLN A 78 18.03 17.18 8.72
C GLN A 78 16.65 16.90 9.32
N GLN A 79 16.15 17.80 10.16
CA GLN A 79 14.81 17.67 10.75
C GLN A 79 13.72 17.74 9.67
N LYS A 80 13.82 18.66 8.71
CA LYS A 80 12.88 18.74 7.57
C LYS A 80 12.84 17.44 6.76
N VAL A 81 14.01 16.85 6.49
CA VAL A 81 14.11 15.56 5.78
C VAL A 81 13.44 14.45 6.57
N ARG A 82 13.74 14.32 7.87
CA ARG A 82 13.11 13.31 8.75
C ARG A 82 11.60 13.46 8.79
N GLN A 83 11.10 14.68 9.00
CA GLN A 83 9.66 14.95 9.01
C GLN A 83 8.98 14.55 7.70
N LYS A 84 9.58 14.90 6.55
CA LYS A 84 9.04 14.55 5.24
C LYS A 84 8.98 13.03 5.03
N VAL A 85 10.03 12.32 5.42
CA VAL A 85 10.11 10.85 5.36
C VAL A 85 9.02 10.23 6.24
N ASP A 86 8.85 10.71 7.47
CA ASP A 86 7.84 10.19 8.40
C ASP A 86 6.40 10.44 7.90
N GLN A 87 6.14 11.60 7.28
CA GLN A 87 4.86 11.90 6.64
C GLN A 87 4.55 10.90 5.53
N ILE A 88 5.54 10.59 4.67
CA ILE A 88 5.38 9.61 3.59
C ILE A 88 5.11 8.22 4.15
N LYS A 89 5.81 7.82 5.21
CA LYS A 89 5.57 6.55 5.91
C LYS A 89 4.14 6.48 6.45
N LYS A 90 3.69 7.48 7.20
CA LYS A 90 2.32 7.57 7.73
C LYS A 90 1.26 7.47 6.63
N SER A 91 1.45 8.20 5.53
CA SER A 91 0.52 8.13 4.39
C SER A 91 0.48 6.74 3.73
N SER A 92 1.58 6.00 3.78
CA SER A 92 1.67 4.64 3.25
C SER A 92 0.95 3.62 4.14
N TYR A 93 1.01 3.78 5.47
CA TYR A 93 0.27 2.93 6.42
C TYR A 93 -1.23 3.15 6.29
N GLN A 94 -1.69 4.39 6.29
CA GLN A 94 -3.12 4.71 6.12
C GLN A 94 -3.73 4.10 4.85
N LYS A 95 -2.97 4.08 3.74
CA LYS A 95 -3.40 3.43 2.49
C LYS A 95 -3.46 1.90 2.60
N LYS A 96 -2.63 1.27 3.43
CA LYS A 96 -2.71 -0.18 3.70
C LYS A 96 -3.94 -0.49 4.55
N ASP A 97 -4.14 0.26 5.63
CA ASP A 97 -5.26 0.06 6.55
C ASP A 97 -6.60 0.18 5.81
N GLN A 98 -6.76 1.20 4.95
CA GLN A 98 -7.97 1.34 4.12
C GLN A 98 -8.20 0.16 3.16
N LYS A 99 -7.13 -0.41 2.58
CA LYS A 99 -7.25 -1.58 1.68
C LYS A 99 -7.64 -2.83 2.45
N GLU A 100 -7.07 -3.03 3.63
CA GLU A 100 -7.38 -4.17 4.50
C GLU A 100 -8.83 -4.12 4.99
N VAL A 101 -9.29 -2.95 5.46
CA VAL A 101 -10.69 -2.72 5.84
C VAL A 101 -11.65 -3.04 4.67
N LYS A 102 -11.32 -2.59 3.46
CA LYS A 102 -12.14 -2.85 2.27
C LYS A 102 -12.19 -4.35 1.90
N TYR A 103 -11.10 -5.08 2.11
CA TYR A 103 -11.05 -6.52 1.86
C TYR A 103 -11.88 -7.29 2.90
N LEU A 104 -11.71 -6.98 4.19
CA LEU A 104 -12.44 -7.61 5.29
C LEU A 104 -13.95 -7.41 5.13
N SER A 105 -14.39 -6.18 4.86
CA SER A 105 -15.81 -5.87 4.58
C SER A 105 -16.38 -6.68 3.40
N LYS A 106 -15.59 -6.84 2.33
CA LYS A 106 -16.01 -7.66 1.17
C LYS A 106 -16.14 -9.15 1.56
N GLN A 107 -15.25 -9.65 2.41
CA GLN A 107 -15.27 -11.02 2.89
C GLN A 107 -16.48 -11.28 3.81
N GLU A 108 -16.79 -10.35 4.72
CA GLU A 108 -17.99 -10.39 5.55
C GLU A 108 -19.28 -10.39 4.70
N HIS A 109 -19.34 -9.53 3.68
CA HIS A 109 -20.48 -9.49 2.77
C HIS A 109 -20.68 -10.83 2.04
N PHE A 110 -19.58 -11.47 1.60
CA PHE A 110 -19.64 -12.79 0.98
C PHE A 110 -20.11 -13.88 1.95
N GLN A 111 -19.61 -13.89 3.18
CA GLN A 111 -20.05 -14.84 4.22
C GLN A 111 -21.53 -14.67 4.55
N ASN A 112 -22.00 -13.43 4.68
CA ASN A 112 -23.41 -13.10 4.91
C ASN A 112 -24.29 -13.63 3.76
N TYR A 113 -23.88 -13.43 2.51
CA TYR A 113 -24.60 -13.96 1.35
C TYR A 113 -24.72 -15.50 1.41
N VAL A 114 -23.61 -16.20 1.64
CA VAL A 114 -23.61 -17.67 1.72
C VAL A 114 -24.50 -18.17 2.87
N LYS A 115 -24.48 -17.48 4.01
CA LYS A 115 -25.33 -17.80 5.16
C LYS A 115 -26.81 -17.66 4.81
N ILE A 116 -27.21 -16.54 4.21
CA ILE A 116 -28.60 -16.30 3.75
C ILE A 116 -29.05 -17.39 2.77
N GLN A 117 -28.20 -17.79 1.82
CA GLN A 117 -28.52 -18.85 0.86
C GLN A 117 -28.75 -20.21 1.54
N LYS A 118 -27.93 -20.56 2.52
CA LYS A 118 -28.10 -21.80 3.30
C LYS A 118 -29.39 -21.77 4.12
N ASP A 119 -29.68 -20.65 4.78
CA ASP A 119 -30.88 -20.47 5.60
C ASP A 119 -32.15 -20.54 4.72
N LEU A 120 -32.14 -19.94 3.52
CA LEU A 120 -33.21 -20.05 2.54
C LEU A 120 -33.45 -21.50 2.11
N HIS A 121 -32.39 -22.24 1.78
CA HIS A 121 -32.48 -23.63 1.38
C HIS A 121 -33.03 -24.52 2.51
N PHE A 122 -32.54 -24.31 3.73
CA PHE A 122 -33.01 -25.03 4.92
C PHE A 122 -34.50 -24.76 5.19
N ASN A 123 -34.93 -23.50 5.13
CA ASN A 123 -36.33 -23.12 5.32
C ASN A 123 -37.27 -23.70 4.24
N GLN A 124 -36.83 -23.77 2.98
CA GLN A 124 -37.59 -24.44 1.92
C GLN A 124 -37.79 -25.93 2.23
N LYS A 125 -36.74 -26.61 2.69
CA LYS A 125 -36.80 -28.04 3.05
C LYS A 125 -37.77 -28.30 4.21
N LEU A 126 -37.73 -27.45 5.24
CA LEU A 126 -38.69 -27.52 6.36
C LEU A 126 -40.13 -27.33 5.90
N ARG A 127 -40.39 -26.36 5.02
CA ARG A 127 -41.74 -26.14 4.46
C ARG A 127 -42.23 -27.35 3.66
N GLN A 128 -41.38 -27.95 2.82
CA GLN A 128 -41.73 -29.16 2.06
C GLN A 128 -42.05 -30.34 2.99
N GLN A 129 -41.26 -30.52 4.05
CA GLN A 129 -41.50 -31.56 5.04
C GLN A 129 -42.83 -31.34 5.78
N ALA A 130 -43.13 -30.11 6.21
CA ALA A 130 -44.41 -29.78 6.84
C ALA A 130 -45.60 -30.01 5.89
N MET A 131 -45.49 -29.62 4.62
CA MET A 131 -46.52 -29.90 3.60
C MET A 131 -46.72 -31.40 3.36
N PHE A 132 -45.65 -32.20 3.44
CA PHE A 132 -45.73 -33.66 3.31
C PHE A 132 -46.51 -34.27 4.48
N PHE A 133 -46.20 -33.88 5.72
CA PHE A 133 -46.92 -34.36 6.90
C PHE A 133 -48.40 -33.97 6.88
N GLN A 134 -48.73 -32.72 6.53
CA GLN A 134 -50.12 -32.26 6.41
C GLN A 134 -50.95 -33.07 5.41
N LYS A 135 -50.35 -33.50 4.30
CA LYS A 135 -51.03 -34.33 3.30
C LYS A 135 -51.29 -35.76 3.79
N MET A 136 -50.45 -36.28 4.70
CA MET A 136 -50.65 -37.61 5.27
C MET A 136 -51.80 -37.61 6.29
N ASP A 137 -51.92 -36.56 7.12
CA ASP A 137 -53.03 -36.44 8.07
C ASP A 137 -54.40 -36.38 7.37
N GLN A 138 -54.48 -35.80 6.16
CA GLN A 138 -55.73 -35.69 5.39
C GLN A 138 -56.19 -37.01 4.75
N THR A 139 -55.29 -37.98 4.55
CA THR A 139 -55.64 -39.28 3.96
C THR A 139 -56.21 -40.27 4.98
N ASP A 140 -56.01 -40.02 6.28
CA ASP A 140 -56.50 -40.88 7.36
C ASP A 140 -57.94 -40.54 7.81
N GLU A 141 -58.56 -39.48 7.29
CA GLU A 141 -59.97 -39.08 7.56
C GLU A 141 -60.96 -39.46 6.44
N GLN A 142 -60.53 -40.18 5.39
CA GLN A 142 -61.37 -40.55 4.23
C GLN A 142 -61.82 -42.03 4.19
N TRP A 143 -61.89 -42.72 5.33
CA TRP A 143 -62.57 -44.01 5.47
C TRP A 143 -63.89 -43.86 6.25
#